data_AF-A0A497NCA6-F1
#
_entry.id   AF-A0A497NCA6-F1
#
_cell.length_a   1.000
_cell.length_b   1.000
_cell.length_c   1.000
_cell.angle_alpha   90.00
_cell.angle_beta   90.00
_cell.angle_gamma   90.00
#
_symmetry.space_group_name_H-M   'P 1'
#
loop_
_entity.id
_entity.type
_entity.pdbx_description
1 polymer ?
#
loop_
_entity_poly.entity_id
_entity_poly.type
_entity_poly.pdbx_seq_one_letter_code
_entity_poly.pdbx_strand_id
1 'polypeptide(L)'
;MFIGAGVGLAFGRPDVGGAIGMGVGFFLMGLIRVKGVQPRPITLSLPSSFPALTVTVLGVIVILAGVFLLWAPEMVYPYLAAFAAIAVGVLILAGGLAALSRRSQA
;
A
#
# COMPACT_ATOMS: atom_id res chain seq x y z
N MET A 1 9.05 5.18 -12.66
CA MET A 1 9.40 3.75 -12.49
C MET A 1 8.36 2.99 -11.66
N PHE A 2 8.21 3.22 -10.35
CA PHE A 2 7.29 2.44 -9.49
C PHE A 2 5.81 2.50 -9.90
N ILE A 3 5.31 3.67 -10.28
CA ILE A 3 3.93 3.81 -10.77
C ILE A 3 3.72 2.98 -12.05
N GLY A 4 4.67 3.05 -12.99
CA GLY A 4 4.60 2.28 -14.24
C GLY A 4 4.70 0.77 -14.01
N ALA A 5 5.61 0.33 -13.14
CA ALA A 5 5.73 -1.09 -12.75
C ALA A 5 4.48 -1.59 -12.03
N GLY A 6 3.88 -0.77 -11.16
CA GLY A 6 2.61 -1.09 -10.47
C GLY A 6 1.44 -1.22 -11.43
N VAL A 7 1.31 -0.33 -12.42
CA VAL A 7 0.31 -0.48 -13.50
C VAL A 7 0.62 -1.71 -14.35
N GLY A 8 1.89 -1.96 -14.68
CA GLY A 8 2.31 -3.16 -15.43
C GLY A 8 2.00 -4.48 -14.70
N LEU A 9 2.10 -4.49 -13.37
CA LEU A 9 1.70 -5.63 -12.53
C LEU A 9 0.21 -5.95 -12.68
N ALA A 10 -0.67 -4.96 -12.79
CA ALA A 10 -2.10 -5.18 -13.00
C ALA A 10 -2.41 -5.90 -14.33
N PHE A 11 -1.51 -5.82 -15.31
CA PHE A 11 -1.61 -6.50 -16.60
C PHE A 11 -0.68 -7.73 -16.71
N GLY A 12 -0.08 -8.18 -15.60
CA GLY A 12 0.82 -9.34 -15.58
C GLY A 12 2.14 -9.15 -16.30
N ARG A 13 2.51 -7.90 -16.66
CA ARG A 13 3.74 -7.55 -17.38
C ARG A 13 4.45 -6.37 -16.70
N PRO A 14 5.01 -6.58 -15.51
CA PRO A 14 5.72 -5.53 -14.77
C PRO A 14 6.89 -4.92 -15.56
N ASP A 15 7.59 -5.73 -16.36
CA ASP A 15 8.76 -5.29 -17.14
C ASP A 15 8.37 -4.22 -18.16
N VAL A 16 7.23 -4.41 -18.84
CA VAL A 16 6.71 -3.48 -19.85
C VAL A 16 6.20 -2.22 -19.18
N GLY A 17 5.44 -2.34 -18.09
CA GLY A 17 4.95 -1.18 -17.35
C GLY A 17 6.09 -0.36 -16.74
N GLY A 18 7.13 -1.04 -16.24
CA GLY A 18 8.36 -0.41 -15.76
C GLY A 18 9.07 0.39 -16.85
N ALA A 19 9.25 -0.21 -18.03
CA ALA A 19 9.86 0.45 -19.19
C ALA A 19 9.06 1.68 -19.65
N ILE A 20 7.72 1.57 -19.75
CA ILE A 20 6.83 2.70 -20.06
C ILE A 20 6.96 3.79 -19.00
N GLY A 21 6.92 3.43 -17.71
CA GLY A 21 7.05 4.37 -16.61
C GLY A 21 8.43 5.01 -16.49
N MET A 22 9.47 4.42 -17.11
CA MET A 22 10.80 5.01 -17.19
C MET A 22 10.89 5.98 -18.38
N GLY A 23 10.37 5.60 -19.55
CA GLY A 23 10.31 6.45 -20.74
C GLY A 23 9.47 7.71 -20.54
N VAL A 24 8.26 7.57 -19.99
CA VAL A 24 7.38 8.72 -19.66
C VAL A 24 8.07 9.65 -18.65
N GLY A 25 8.70 9.08 -17.61
CA GLY A 25 9.45 9.85 -16.63
C GLY A 25 10.60 10.67 -17.25
N PHE A 26 11.33 10.07 -18.19
CA PHE A 26 12.41 10.74 -18.92
C PHE A 26 11.89 11.92 -19.77
N PHE A 27 10.81 11.73 -20.53
CA PHE A 27 10.21 12.80 -21.34
C PHE A 27 9.70 13.96 -20.48
N LEU A 28 9.02 13.67 -19.38
CA LEU A 28 8.56 14.70 -18.44
C LEU A 28 9.73 15.49 -17.85
N MET A 29 10.82 14.82 -17.49
CA MET A 29 12.00 15.49 -16.95
C MET A 29 12.65 16.43 -17.97
N GLY A 30 12.73 16.02 -19.24
CA GLY A 30 13.16 16.88 -20.34
C GLY A 30 12.25 18.09 -20.54
N LEU A 31 10.93 17.90 -20.51
CA LEU A 31 9.95 18.97 -20.69
C LEU A 31 9.99 20.00 -19.55
N ILE A 32 10.13 19.54 -18.31
CA ILE A 32 10.30 20.39 -17.12
C ILE A 32 11.58 21.23 -17.25
N ARG A 33 12.67 20.61 -17.73
CA ARG A 33 13.96 21.27 -17.92
C ARG A 33 13.92 22.33 -19.03
N VAL A 34 13.30 22.04 -20.17
CA VAL A 34 13.17 22.99 -21.30
C VAL A 34 12.29 24.18 -20.94
N LYS A 35 11.21 23.96 -20.18
CA LYS A 35 10.33 25.06 -19.74
C LYS A 35 10.92 25.93 -18.63
N GLY A 36 12.14 25.64 -18.15
CA GLY A 36 12.80 26.42 -17.09
C GLY A 36 12.02 26.42 -15.77
N VAL A 37 11.10 25.47 -15.59
CA VAL A 37 10.30 25.34 -14.38
C VAL A 37 11.25 24.82 -13.33
N GLN A 38 11.70 25.70 -12.42
CA GLN A 38 12.35 25.21 -11.21
C GLN A 38 11.30 24.39 -10.47
N PRO A 39 11.52 23.07 -10.29
CA PRO A 39 10.64 22.29 -9.45
C PRO A 39 10.77 22.92 -8.06
N ARG A 40 9.76 23.71 -7.66
CA ARG A 40 9.58 24.04 -6.24
C ARG A 40 9.71 22.70 -5.52
N PRO A 41 10.55 22.57 -4.49
CA PRO A 41 10.64 21.33 -3.75
C PRO A 41 9.20 21.04 -3.35
N ILE A 42 8.58 20.09 -4.02
CA ILE A 42 7.30 19.60 -3.60
C ILE A 42 7.70 18.86 -2.35
N THR A 43 7.66 19.57 -1.23
CA THR A 43 7.49 18.96 0.06
C THR A 43 6.13 18.28 -0.06
N LEU A 44 6.11 17.13 -0.75
CA LEU A 44 5.15 16.08 -0.53
C LEU A 44 5.42 15.66 0.91
N SER A 45 5.01 16.52 1.84
CA SER A 45 4.74 16.14 3.20
C SER A 45 3.62 15.12 3.04
N LEU A 46 4.01 13.86 2.85
CA LEU A 46 3.07 12.75 2.94
C LEU A 46 2.29 13.05 4.21
N PRO A 47 0.95 13.23 4.11
CA PRO A 47 0.17 13.55 5.29
C PRO A 47 0.51 12.49 6.31
N SER A 48 0.90 12.93 7.50
CA SER A 48 1.55 12.05 8.48
C SER A 48 0.63 10.91 8.97
N SER A 49 -0.65 10.97 8.57
CA SER A 49 -1.67 9.93 8.69
C SER A 49 -1.56 8.81 7.65
N PHE A 50 -0.86 8.99 6.52
CA PHE A 50 -0.76 7.99 5.44
C PHE A 50 -0.22 6.64 5.94
N PRO A 51 0.87 6.59 6.74
CA PRO A 51 1.34 5.32 7.30
C PRO A 51 0.33 4.68 8.25
N ALA A 52 -0.34 5.47 9.10
CA ALA A 52 -1.35 4.97 10.03
C ALA A 52 -2.59 4.41 9.28
N LEU A 53 -2.99 5.07 8.19
CA LEU A 53 -4.10 4.65 7.35
C LEU A 53 -3.76 3.33 6.62
N THR A 54 -2.55 3.20 6.09
CA THR A 54 -2.07 1.95 5.47
C THR A 54 -2.05 0.79 6.45
N VAL A 55 -1.54 0.99 7.67
CA VAL A 55 -1.52 -0.05 8.72
C VAL A 55 -2.95 -0.45 9.11
N THR A 56 -3.86 0.51 9.20
CA THR A 56 -5.27 0.24 9.50
C THR A 56 -5.92 -0.61 8.42
N VAL A 57 -5.75 -0.23 7.14
CA VAL A 57 -6.27 -0.99 5.99
C VAL A 57 -5.66 -2.40 5.95
N LEU A 58 -4.36 -2.53 6.20
CA LEU A 58 -3.70 -3.84 6.27
C LEU A 58 -4.31 -4.73 7.36
N GLY A 59 -4.58 -4.19 8.55
CA GLY A 59 -5.25 -4.92 9.63
C GLY A 59 -6.62 -5.46 9.21
N VAL A 60 -7.44 -4.65 8.52
CA VAL A 60 -8.74 -5.10 7.99
C VAL A 60 -8.58 -6.24 6.99
N ILE A 61 -7.64 -6.13 6.05
CA ILE A 61 -7.39 -7.17 5.04
C ILE A 61 -6.99 -8.49 5.70
N VAL A 62 -6.12 -8.44 6.72
CA VAL A 62 -5.66 -9.64 7.45
C VAL A 62 -6.81 -10.30 8.21
N ILE A 63 -7.70 -9.52 8.84
CA ILE A 63 -8.90 -10.06 9.50
C ILE A 63 -9.80 -10.75 8.48
N LEU A 64 -10.09 -10.08 7.35
CA LEU A 64 -10.93 -10.65 6.30
C LEU A 64 -10.34 -11.94 5.73
N ALA A 65 -9.01 -11.99 5.52
CA ALA A 65 -8.33 -13.20 5.08
C ALA A 65 -8.46 -14.34 6.11
N GLY A 66 -8.34 -14.04 7.41
CA GLY A 66 -8.55 -15.01 8.48
C GLY A 66 -9.99 -15.53 8.55
N VAL A 67 -10.98 -14.66 8.34
CA VAL A 67 -12.40 -15.05 8.25
C VAL A 67 -12.65 -15.92 7.02
N PHE A 68 -12.06 -15.59 5.87
CA PHE A 68 -12.19 -16.37 4.65
C PHE A 68 -11.58 -17.78 4.80
N LEU A 69 -10.51 -17.89 5.58
CA LEU A 69 -9.87 -19.17 5.90
C LEU A 69 -10.80 -20.12 6.68
N LEU A 70 -11.77 -19.59 7.44
CA LEU A 70 -12.79 -20.40 8.13
C LEU A 70 -13.75 -21.10 7.16
N TRP A 71 -13.91 -20.56 5.94
CA TRP A 71 -14.78 -21.14 4.91
C TRP A 71 -14.07 -22.16 4.00
N ALA A 72 -12.75 -22.30 4.11
CA ALA A 72 -11.95 -23.24 3.34
C ALA A 72 -11.25 -24.28 4.24
N PRO A 73 -11.97 -25.33 4.70
CA PRO A 73 -11.45 -26.32 5.65
C PRO A 73 -10.48 -27.37 5.06
N GLU A 74 -10.01 -27.20 3.82
CA GLU A 74 -9.08 -28.12 3.13
C GLU A 74 -7.62 -28.06 3.67
N MET A 75 -7.30 -27.10 4.54
CA MET A 75 -5.96 -26.95 5.12
C MET A 75 -5.78 -27.83 6.37
N VAL A 76 -4.55 -28.28 6.65
CA VAL A 76 -4.23 -29.23 7.75
C VAL A 76 -4.57 -28.69 9.15
N TYR A 77 -4.70 -27.37 9.32
CA TYR A 77 -5.15 -26.69 10.56
C TYR A 77 -5.89 -25.38 10.26
N PRO A 78 -7.08 -25.44 9.62
CA PRO A 78 -7.74 -24.26 9.08
C PRO A 78 -8.23 -23.33 10.19
N TYR A 79 -8.75 -23.90 11.28
CA TYR A 79 -9.23 -23.13 12.43
C TYR A 79 -8.08 -22.45 13.19
N LEU A 80 -6.98 -23.14 13.47
CA LEU A 80 -5.84 -22.55 14.19
C LEU A 80 -5.22 -21.39 13.40
N ALA A 81 -5.03 -21.59 12.09
CA ALA A 81 -4.51 -20.56 11.20
C ALA A 81 -5.48 -19.38 11.06
N ALA A 82 -6.79 -19.64 10.99
CA ALA A 82 -7.81 -18.58 10.94
C ALA A 82 -7.83 -17.74 12.22
N PHE A 83 -7.88 -18.39 13.40
CA PHE A 83 -7.86 -17.69 14.69
C PHE A 83 -6.56 -16.89 14.88
N ALA A 84 -5.41 -17.46 14.50
CA ALA A 84 -4.14 -16.75 14.54
C ALA A 84 -4.12 -15.53 13.60
N ALA A 85 -4.62 -15.68 12.37
CA ALA A 85 -4.70 -14.59 11.41
C ALA A 85 -5.64 -13.47 11.90
N ILE A 86 -6.81 -13.83 12.44
CA ILE A 86 -7.75 -12.85 13.02
C ILE A 86 -7.10 -12.14 14.21
N ALA A 87 -6.45 -12.86 15.13
CA ALA A 87 -5.78 -12.25 16.29
C ALA A 87 -4.68 -11.27 15.86
N VAL A 88 -3.84 -11.66 14.91
CA VAL A 88 -2.79 -10.78 14.35
C VAL A 88 -3.40 -9.58 13.64
N GLY A 89 -4.46 -9.79 12.85
CA GLY A 89 -5.18 -8.71 12.17
C GLY A 89 -5.78 -7.69 13.14
N VAL A 90 -6.34 -8.15 14.27
CA VAL A 90 -6.87 -7.29 15.34
C VAL A 90 -5.75 -6.46 15.98
N LEU A 91 -4.59 -7.06 16.26
CA LEU A 91 -3.44 -6.33 16.82
C LEU A 91 -2.94 -5.24 15.87
N ILE A 92 -2.83 -5.55 14.58
CA ILE A 92 -2.43 -4.59 13.54
C ILE A 92 -3.47 -3.47 13.41
N LEU A 93 -4.76 -3.81 13.40
CA LEU A 93 -5.85 -2.85 13.34
C LEU A 93 -5.82 -1.91 14.56
N ALA A 94 -5.66 -2.46 15.77
CA ALA A 94 -5.58 -1.69 16.99
C ALA A 94 -4.36 -0.74 16.98
N GLY A 95 -3.21 -1.21 16.49
CA GLY A 95 -2.02 -0.37 16.29
C GLY A 95 -2.24 0.77 15.29
N GLY A 96 -2.89 0.47 14.16
CA GLY A 96 -3.26 1.46 13.14
C GLY A 96 -4.25 2.51 13.67
N LEU A 97 -5.32 2.07 14.34
CA LEU A 97 -6.33 2.95 14.94
C LEU A 97 -5.73 3.81 16.06
N ALA A 98 -4.89 3.24 16.93
CA ALA A 98 -4.23 3.96 18.01
C ALA A 98 -3.18 4.97 17.50
N ALA A 99 -2.58 4.71 16.33
CA ALA A 99 -1.69 5.65 15.66
C ALA A 99 -2.48 6.79 14.99
N LEU A 100 -3.68 6.50 14.47
CA LEU A 100 -4.57 7.49 13.87
C LEU A 100 -5.22 8.38 14.94
N SER A 101 -5.68 7.80 16.05
CA SER A 101 -6.32 8.53 17.15
C SER A 101 -5.37 9.48 17.87
N ARG A 102 -4.12 9.06 18.13
CA ARG A 102 -3.08 9.92 18.70
C ARG A 102 -2.75 11.12 17.82
N ARG A 103 -2.89 11.00 16.50
CA ARG A 103 -2.68 12.11 15.56
C ARG A 103 -3.90 13.01 15.39
N SER A 104 -5.11 12.54 15.73
CA SER A 104 -6.31 13.39 15.72
C SER A 104 -6.39 14.34 16.93
N GLN A 105 -5.58 14.10 17.97
CA GLN A 105 -5.52 14.93 19.18
C GLN A 105 -4.29 15.87 19.23
N ALA A 106 -3.46 15.88 18.19
CA ALA A 106 -2.29 16.75 18.03
C ALA A 106 -2.53 17.75 16.91
#